data_AF-A0A832IQD0-F1
#
_entry.id   AF-A0A832IQD0-F1
#
_cell.length_a   1.000
_cell.length_b   1.000
_cell.length_c   1.000
_cell.angle_alpha   90.00
_cell.angle_beta   90.00
_cell.angle_gamma   90.00
#
_symmetry.space_group_name_H-M   'P 1'
#
loop_
_entity.id
_entity.type
_entity.pdbx_description
1 polymer ?
#
loop_
_entity_poly.entity_id
_entity_poly.type
_entity_poly.pdbx_seq_one_letter_code
_entity_poly.pdbx_strand_id
1 'polypeptide(L)'
;MRKGLSAEDVAVSILENLGYSVMERRKPIIVGGVKVAEIDIVAKDPEGKILTVEVKSGKASATDIRQVFSNSKLLNAKPLLICKGFADSSAMSLAGELGVPYLLLPEYYLFTFEDFKEVAKEIVHSILTLYLSLDIDGVTEEEEKVVEAIARSKSFSEAAARLSIPEAELGKQISNMDVFEREEKNAFHHLKLQALMVRSKLNDKRRLDKIEHRISLLEKKIDSLKK
;
A
#
# COMPACT_ATOMS: atom_id res chain seq x y z
N MET A 1 17.23 -3.33 -10.47
CA MET A 1 16.11 -3.54 -9.52
C MET A 1 15.82 -5.02 -9.43
N ARG A 2 15.95 -5.65 -8.26
CA ARG A 2 15.43 -7.02 -8.06
C ARG A 2 13.91 -6.95 -8.18
N LYS A 3 13.32 -7.71 -9.11
CA LYS A 3 11.87 -7.96 -9.11
C LYS A 3 11.51 -8.53 -7.73
N GLY A 4 10.40 -8.07 -7.15
CA GLY A 4 9.87 -8.70 -5.93
C GLY A 4 9.69 -10.20 -6.14
N LEU A 5 9.79 -10.99 -5.07
CA LEU A 5 9.54 -12.44 -5.13
C LEU A 5 8.12 -12.67 -5.68
N SER A 6 8.02 -13.45 -6.75
CA SER A 6 6.73 -13.88 -7.28
C SER A 6 6.09 -14.92 -6.35
N ALA A 7 4.77 -15.10 -6.45
CA ALA A 7 4.09 -16.16 -5.71
C ALA A 7 4.69 -17.54 -6.01
N GLU A 8 5.12 -17.78 -7.25
CA GLU A 8 5.86 -18.98 -7.65
C GLU A 8 7.19 -19.13 -6.89
N ASP A 9 7.96 -18.05 -6.69
CA ASP A 9 9.25 -18.13 -5.98
C ASP A 9 9.05 -18.49 -4.50
N VAL A 10 8.01 -17.96 -3.88
CA VAL A 10 7.62 -18.31 -2.50
C VAL A 10 7.17 -19.78 -2.45
N ALA A 11 6.36 -20.21 -3.42
CA ALA A 11 5.90 -21.59 -3.52
C ALA A 11 7.06 -22.58 -3.68
N VAL A 12 8.06 -22.27 -4.52
CA VAL A 12 9.29 -23.08 -4.67
C VAL A 12 9.99 -23.23 -3.32
N SER A 13 10.23 -22.13 -2.60
CA SER A 13 10.91 -22.19 -1.30
C SER A 13 10.14 -23.02 -0.28
N ILE A 14 8.81 -22.93 -0.26
CA ILE A 14 7.96 -23.71 0.64
C ILE A 14 8.01 -25.19 0.28
N LEU A 15 7.90 -25.53 -1.00
CA LEU A 15 8.01 -26.91 -1.48
C LEU A 15 9.36 -27.52 -1.08
N GLU A 16 10.46 -26.83 -1.33
CA GLU A 16 11.81 -27.28 -0.96
C GLU A 16 11.96 -27.47 0.55
N ASN A 17 11.45 -26.54 1.36
CA ASN A 17 11.47 -26.65 2.82
C ASN A 17 10.61 -27.82 3.36
N LEU A 18 9.56 -28.19 2.64
CA LEU A 18 8.73 -29.36 2.94
C LEU A 18 9.32 -30.68 2.39
N GLY A 19 10.51 -30.64 1.78
CA GLY A 19 11.22 -31.81 1.28
C GLY A 19 10.86 -32.22 -0.14
N TYR A 20 10.11 -31.40 -0.88
CA TYR A 20 9.86 -31.62 -2.30
C TYR A 20 11.07 -31.17 -3.13
N SER A 21 11.28 -31.78 -4.29
CA SER A 21 12.29 -31.35 -5.27
C SER A 21 11.63 -30.70 -6.47
N VAL A 22 11.85 -29.40 -6.69
CA VAL A 22 11.35 -28.69 -7.87
C VAL A 22 12.15 -29.11 -9.10
N MET A 23 11.45 -29.64 -10.11
CA MET A 23 12.07 -30.18 -11.32
C MET A 23 12.07 -29.16 -12.46
N GLU A 24 10.96 -28.45 -12.63
CA GLU A 24 10.76 -27.53 -13.75
C GLU A 24 9.74 -26.45 -13.36
N ARG A 25 9.88 -25.24 -13.92
CA ARG A 25 8.92 -24.15 -13.76
C ARG A 25 8.35 -23.79 -15.13
N ARG A 26 7.07 -23.37 -15.16
CA ARG A 26 6.34 -22.93 -16.36
C ARG A 26 6.43 -23.93 -17.50
N LYS A 27 6.17 -25.19 -17.18
CA LYS A 27 6.26 -26.29 -18.14
C LYS A 27 5.08 -26.21 -19.11
N PRO A 28 5.30 -26.01 -20.43
CA PRO A 28 4.23 -26.07 -21.40
C PRO A 28 3.77 -27.53 -21.56
N ILE A 29 2.46 -27.74 -21.60
CA ILE A 29 1.87 -29.03 -22.00
C ILE A 29 1.58 -28.95 -23.50
N ILE A 30 2.19 -29.85 -24.26
CA ILE A 30 2.03 -29.93 -25.72
C ILE A 30 1.29 -31.22 -26.06
N VAL A 31 0.15 -31.10 -26.75
CA VAL A 31 -0.65 -32.23 -27.25
C VAL A 31 -0.81 -32.05 -28.76
N GLY A 32 -0.38 -33.05 -29.53
CA GLY A 32 -0.45 -32.98 -31.00
C GLY A 32 0.33 -31.82 -31.62
N GLY A 33 1.43 -31.38 -30.98
CA GLY A 33 2.24 -30.25 -31.45
C GLY A 33 1.71 -28.86 -31.07
N VAL A 34 0.56 -28.77 -30.39
CA VAL A 34 -0.04 -27.51 -29.94
C VAL A 34 0.12 -27.36 -28.44
N LYS A 35 0.51 -26.17 -27.97
CA LYS A 35 0.51 -25.83 -26.54
C LYS A 35 -0.94 -25.72 -26.05
N VAL A 36 -1.35 -26.62 -25.18
CA VAL A 36 -2.73 -26.67 -24.65
C VAL A 36 -2.85 -26.09 -23.24
N ALA A 37 -1.76 -26.10 -22.48
CA ALA A 37 -1.72 -25.56 -21.12
C ALA A 37 -0.28 -25.24 -20.70
N GLU A 38 -0.13 -24.64 -19.53
CA GLU A 38 1.14 -24.44 -18.83
C GLU A 38 0.94 -24.84 -17.36
N ILE A 39 1.96 -25.45 -16.77
CA ILE A 39 2.00 -25.79 -15.34
C ILE A 39 3.03 -24.89 -14.68
N ASP A 40 2.64 -24.21 -13.61
CA ASP A 40 3.52 -23.30 -12.88
C ASP A 40 4.78 -24.00 -12.39
N ILE A 41 4.62 -25.16 -11.73
CA ILE A 41 5.73 -25.93 -11.17
C ILE A 41 5.49 -27.44 -11.35
N VAL A 42 6.51 -28.16 -11.80
CA VAL A 42 6.58 -29.62 -11.69
C VAL A 42 7.55 -29.96 -10.56
N ALA A 43 7.10 -30.76 -9.61
CA ALA A 43 7.87 -31.14 -8.43
C ALA A 43 7.81 -32.64 -8.20
N LYS A 44 8.70 -33.14 -7.34
CA LYS A 44 8.74 -34.51 -6.87
C LYS A 44 8.55 -34.52 -5.36
N ASP A 45 7.60 -35.30 -4.85
CA ASP A 45 7.41 -35.48 -3.40
C ASP A 45 8.53 -36.31 -2.77
N PRO A 46 8.64 -36.36 -1.42
CA PRO A 46 9.64 -37.18 -0.74
C PRO A 46 9.58 -38.68 -1.07
N GLU A 47 8.44 -39.19 -1.53
CA GLU A 47 8.26 -40.59 -1.96
C GLU A 47 8.65 -40.82 -3.42
N GLY A 48 8.98 -39.75 -4.13
CA GLY A 48 9.45 -39.76 -5.50
C GLY A 48 8.37 -39.69 -6.58
N LYS A 49 7.13 -39.35 -6.22
CA LYS A 49 6.03 -39.19 -7.18
C LYS A 49 6.05 -37.79 -7.78
N ILE A 50 5.72 -37.70 -9.06
CA ILE A 50 5.68 -36.43 -9.80
C ILE A 50 4.35 -35.72 -9.51
N LEU A 51 4.44 -34.42 -9.21
CA LEU A 51 3.32 -33.54 -9.00
C LEU A 51 3.32 -32.39 -10.01
N THR A 52 2.11 -32.00 -10.40
CA THR A 52 1.84 -30.73 -11.07
C THR A 52 1.29 -29.77 -10.03
N VAL A 53 2.01 -28.68 -9.81
CA VAL A 53 1.66 -27.69 -8.80
C VAL A 53 1.15 -26.43 -9.50
N GLU A 54 -0.02 -25.98 -9.07
CA GLU A 54 -0.62 -24.69 -9.46
C GLU A 54 -0.48 -23.72 -8.28
N VAL A 55 -0.04 -22.49 -8.55
CA VAL A 55 0.23 -21.48 -7.52
C VAL A 55 -0.71 -20.30 -7.67
N LYS A 56 -1.55 -20.09 -6.66
CA LYS A 56 -2.44 -18.92 -6.57
C LYS A 56 -1.97 -17.94 -5.51
N SER A 57 -1.73 -16.69 -5.91
CA SER A 57 -1.40 -15.59 -4.99
C SER A 57 -2.56 -15.17 -4.07
N GLY A 58 -3.78 -15.59 -4.39
CA GLY A 58 -5.01 -15.27 -3.67
C GLY A 58 -5.80 -16.50 -3.24
N LYS A 59 -7.11 -16.30 -3.05
CA LYS A 59 -8.06 -17.39 -2.82
C LYS A 59 -8.27 -18.18 -4.12
N ALA A 60 -8.28 -19.50 -4.03
CA ALA A 60 -8.52 -20.38 -5.16
C ALA A 60 -10.02 -20.52 -5.47
N SER A 61 -10.36 -20.42 -6.74
CA SER A 61 -11.70 -20.62 -7.29
C SER A 61 -11.89 -22.06 -7.77
N ALA A 62 -13.14 -22.43 -8.07
CA ALA A 62 -13.46 -23.70 -8.72
C ALA A 62 -12.71 -23.89 -10.07
N THR A 63 -12.42 -22.81 -10.78
CA THR A 63 -11.67 -22.85 -12.04
C THR A 63 -10.22 -23.27 -11.81
N ASP A 64 -9.55 -22.69 -10.80
CA ASP A 64 -8.16 -23.02 -10.48
C ASP A 64 -8.02 -24.51 -10.10
N ILE A 65 -9.01 -25.05 -9.37
CA ILE A 65 -9.05 -26.47 -8.97
C ILE A 65 -9.23 -27.39 -10.20
N ARG A 66 -10.14 -27.03 -11.11
CA ARG A 66 -10.33 -27.81 -12.36
C ARG A 66 -9.09 -27.77 -13.23
N GLN A 67 -8.40 -26.64 -13.27
CA GLN A 67 -7.18 -26.46 -14.04
C GLN A 67 -6.06 -27.37 -13.53
N VAL A 68 -5.74 -27.32 -12.23
CA VAL A 68 -4.70 -28.18 -11.66
C VAL A 68 -5.05 -29.66 -11.81
N PHE A 69 -6.32 -30.04 -11.60
CA PHE A 69 -6.77 -31.42 -11.79
C PHE A 69 -6.60 -31.87 -13.25
N SER A 70 -7.09 -31.08 -14.21
CA SER A 70 -7.03 -31.45 -15.63
C SER A 70 -5.60 -31.51 -16.14
N ASN A 71 -4.77 -30.54 -15.75
CA ASN A 71 -3.35 -30.48 -16.12
C ASN A 71 -2.57 -31.66 -15.54
N SER A 72 -2.88 -32.09 -14.31
CA SER A 72 -2.24 -33.26 -13.71
C SER A 72 -2.55 -34.54 -14.49
N LYS A 73 -3.78 -34.69 -15.00
CA LYS A 73 -4.17 -35.84 -15.83
C LYS A 73 -3.42 -35.87 -17.17
N LEU A 74 -3.21 -34.71 -17.80
CA LEU A 74 -2.46 -34.63 -19.05
C LEU A 74 -0.99 -35.08 -18.90
N LEU A 75 -0.39 -34.91 -17.72
CA LEU A 75 0.98 -35.37 -17.43
C LEU A 75 1.06 -36.68 -16.64
N ASN A 76 -0.06 -37.36 -16.38
CA ASN A 76 -0.14 -38.53 -15.52
C ASN A 76 0.57 -38.33 -14.15
N ALA A 77 0.34 -37.17 -13.55
CA ALA A 77 0.95 -36.73 -12.31
C ALA A 77 -0.10 -36.37 -11.26
N LYS A 78 0.32 -36.28 -10.00
CA LYS A 78 -0.57 -35.87 -8.90
C LYS A 78 -0.78 -34.36 -8.90
N PRO A 79 -2.01 -33.87 -8.72
CA PRO A 79 -2.24 -32.44 -8.57
C PRO A 79 -1.77 -31.96 -7.19
N LEU A 80 -1.37 -30.71 -7.10
CA LEU A 80 -1.17 -29.98 -5.84
C LEU A 80 -1.50 -28.50 -6.06
N LEU A 81 -2.33 -27.93 -5.19
CA LEU A 81 -2.68 -26.52 -5.23
C LEU A 81 -1.98 -25.76 -4.10
N ILE A 82 -1.42 -24.58 -4.37
CA ILE A 82 -0.87 -23.71 -3.34
C ILE A 82 -1.64 -22.39 -3.38
N CYS A 83 -2.31 -21.99 -2.30
CA CYS A 83 -3.16 -20.79 -2.28
C CYS A 83 -3.31 -20.16 -0.88
N LYS A 84 -3.88 -18.94 -0.77
CA LYS A 84 -4.20 -18.30 0.53
C LYS A 84 -5.45 -18.88 1.23
N GLY A 85 -6.23 -19.67 0.52
CA GLY A 85 -7.56 -20.14 0.95
C GLY A 85 -8.47 -20.38 -0.25
N PHE A 86 -9.76 -20.60 0.00
CA PHE A 86 -10.77 -20.81 -1.05
C PHE A 86 -11.65 -19.57 -1.20
N ALA A 87 -12.11 -19.31 -2.43
CA ALA A 87 -12.97 -18.17 -2.76
C ALA A 87 -14.35 -18.29 -2.09
N ASP A 88 -14.87 -19.52 -2.03
CA ASP A 88 -16.15 -19.89 -1.42
C ASP A 88 -16.13 -21.36 -0.95
N SER A 89 -17.20 -21.80 -0.31
CA SER A 89 -17.37 -23.19 0.13
C SER A 89 -17.47 -24.18 -1.02
N SER A 90 -17.96 -23.76 -2.19
CA SER A 90 -18.10 -24.62 -3.38
C SER A 90 -16.73 -25.03 -3.92
N ALA A 91 -15.78 -24.09 -3.99
CA ALA A 91 -14.39 -24.36 -4.37
C ALA A 91 -13.76 -25.35 -3.38
N MET A 92 -13.92 -25.16 -2.08
CA MET A 92 -13.39 -26.08 -1.08
C MET A 92 -13.96 -27.50 -1.23
N SER A 93 -15.28 -27.63 -1.40
CA SER A 93 -15.93 -28.92 -1.64
C SER A 93 -15.44 -29.58 -2.93
N LEU A 94 -15.26 -28.82 -4.00
CA LEU A 94 -14.77 -29.34 -5.28
C LEU A 94 -13.33 -29.88 -5.19
N ALA A 95 -12.45 -29.22 -4.43
CA ALA A 95 -11.09 -29.71 -4.21
C ALA A 95 -11.10 -31.08 -3.49
N GLY A 96 -11.99 -31.24 -2.51
CA GLY A 96 -12.21 -32.52 -1.83
C GLY A 96 -12.70 -33.61 -2.78
N GLU A 97 -13.74 -33.31 -3.55
CA GLU A 97 -14.36 -34.28 -4.49
C GLU A 97 -13.39 -34.74 -5.58
N LEU A 98 -12.59 -33.82 -6.13
CA LEU A 98 -11.61 -34.13 -7.17
C LEU A 98 -10.30 -34.71 -6.60
N GLY A 99 -10.16 -34.81 -5.28
CA GLY A 99 -8.95 -35.30 -4.63
C GLY A 99 -7.73 -34.43 -4.91
N VAL A 100 -7.91 -33.11 -4.98
CA VAL A 100 -6.83 -32.14 -5.18
C VAL A 100 -6.29 -31.71 -3.82
N PRO A 101 -5.10 -32.18 -3.40
CA PRO A 101 -4.49 -31.71 -2.17
C PRO A 101 -4.06 -30.26 -2.33
N TYR A 102 -4.05 -29.53 -1.21
CA TYR A 102 -3.67 -28.13 -1.19
C TYR A 102 -2.76 -27.78 -0.02
N LEU A 103 -1.90 -26.78 -0.22
CA LEU A 103 -1.10 -26.12 0.81
C LEU A 103 -1.60 -24.68 0.95
N LEU A 104 -2.00 -24.34 2.19
CA LEU A 104 -2.39 -22.97 2.50
C LEU A 104 -1.16 -22.13 2.82
N LEU A 105 -0.98 -21.06 2.07
CA LEU A 105 0.03 -20.06 2.34
C LEU A 105 -0.44 -19.18 3.50
N PRO A 106 0.34 -19.06 4.60
CA PRO A 106 -0.02 -18.16 5.68
C PRO A 106 -0.14 -16.73 5.13
N GLU A 107 -1.09 -15.94 5.66
CA GLU A 107 -1.43 -14.61 5.11
C GLU A 107 -0.21 -13.67 4.98
N TYR A 108 0.79 -13.83 5.85
CA TYR A 108 2.01 -13.03 5.88
C TYR A 108 3.08 -13.42 4.83
N TYR A 109 3.02 -14.62 4.23
CA TYR A 109 4.00 -15.05 3.21
C TYR A 109 3.78 -14.39 1.84
N LEU A 110 2.63 -13.76 1.62
CA LEU A 110 2.23 -13.20 0.33
C LEU A 110 1.80 -11.73 0.45
N PHE A 111 2.40 -10.97 1.37
CA PHE A 111 2.45 -9.52 1.21
C PHE A 111 3.46 -9.25 0.10
N THR A 112 2.96 -9.08 -1.12
CA THR A 112 3.82 -8.88 -2.28
C THR A 112 4.35 -7.45 -2.28
N PHE A 113 5.44 -7.25 -3.02
CA PHE A 113 5.92 -5.88 -3.27
C PHE A 113 4.87 -5.02 -3.99
N GLU A 114 3.95 -5.64 -4.76
CA GLU A 114 2.86 -4.92 -5.42
C GLU A 114 1.80 -4.47 -4.42
N ASP A 115 1.44 -5.32 -3.45
CA ASP A 115 0.54 -4.96 -2.36
C ASP A 115 1.12 -3.79 -1.54
N PHE A 116 2.43 -3.84 -1.25
CA PHE A 116 3.13 -2.72 -0.62
C PHE A 116 3.07 -1.44 -1.46
N LYS A 117 3.27 -1.54 -2.78
CA LYS A 117 3.20 -0.36 -3.66
C LYS A 117 1.81 0.25 -3.66
N GLU A 118 0.76 -0.56 -3.70
CA GLU A 118 -0.61 -0.04 -3.70
C GLU A 118 -0.92 0.67 -2.38
N VAL A 119 -0.58 0.06 -1.24
CA VAL A 119 -0.72 0.71 0.07
C VAL A 119 0.14 1.98 0.16
N ALA A 120 1.38 1.95 -0.33
CA ALA A 120 2.26 3.11 -0.33
C ALA A 120 1.74 4.24 -1.23
N LYS A 121 1.21 3.91 -2.42
CA LYS A 121 0.57 4.87 -3.32
C LYS A 121 -0.63 5.50 -2.66
N GLU A 122 -1.48 4.71 -2.01
CA GLU A 122 -2.67 5.20 -1.31
C GLU A 122 -2.28 6.15 -0.18
N ILE A 123 -1.30 5.78 0.66
CA ILE A 123 -0.78 6.65 1.73
C ILE A 123 -0.24 7.95 1.15
N VAL A 124 0.59 7.90 0.10
CA VAL A 124 1.15 9.10 -0.55
C VAL A 124 0.04 9.96 -1.14
N HIS A 125 -0.93 9.35 -1.82
CA HIS A 125 -2.06 10.04 -2.42
C HIS A 125 -2.91 10.75 -1.35
N SER A 126 -3.18 10.08 -0.22
CA SER A 126 -3.91 10.66 0.90
C SER A 126 -3.17 11.84 1.54
N ILE A 127 -1.85 11.72 1.76
CA ILE A 127 -1.03 12.81 2.31
C ILE A 127 -1.00 14.01 1.35
N LEU A 128 -0.83 13.77 0.04
CA LEU A 128 -0.82 14.82 -0.97
C LEU A 128 -2.19 15.49 -1.11
N THR A 129 -3.26 14.70 -1.07
CA THR A 129 -4.63 15.21 -1.11
C THR A 129 -4.86 16.13 0.08
N LEU A 130 -4.55 15.66 1.30
CA LEU A 130 -4.61 16.47 2.51
C LEU A 130 -3.80 17.77 2.35
N TYR A 131 -2.53 17.68 1.91
CA TYR A 131 -1.71 18.87 1.71
C TYR A 131 -2.33 19.86 0.74
N LEU A 132 -2.77 19.40 -0.44
CA LEU A 132 -3.25 20.26 -1.50
C LEU A 132 -4.62 20.84 -1.17
N SER A 133 -5.50 20.11 -0.48
CA SER A 133 -6.84 20.55 -0.07
C SER A 133 -6.85 21.46 1.16
N LEU A 134 -5.74 21.59 1.90
CA LEU A 134 -5.66 22.54 3.02
C LEU A 134 -5.94 23.97 2.55
N ASP A 135 -7.07 24.52 3.00
CA ASP A 135 -7.39 25.93 2.87
C ASP A 135 -6.71 26.72 4.00
N ILE A 136 -5.96 27.75 3.63
CA ILE A 136 -5.24 28.60 4.58
C ILE A 136 -5.70 30.07 4.52
N ASP A 137 -6.70 30.39 3.70
CA ASP A 137 -7.10 31.78 3.47
C ASP A 137 -7.81 32.40 4.69
N GLY A 138 -8.41 31.57 5.54
CA GLY A 138 -9.06 31.98 6.79
C GLY A 138 -8.18 31.98 8.04
N VAL A 139 -6.90 31.58 7.94
CA VAL A 139 -6.05 31.42 9.13
C VAL A 139 -5.66 32.79 9.69
N THR A 140 -6.05 33.04 10.93
CA THR A 140 -5.74 34.27 11.69
C THR A 140 -4.31 34.27 12.23
N GLU A 141 -3.81 35.44 12.64
CA GLU A 141 -2.48 35.55 13.27
C GLU A 141 -2.37 34.77 14.58
N GLU A 142 -3.47 34.65 15.34
CA GLU A 142 -3.51 33.89 16.58
C GLU A 142 -3.42 32.39 16.31
N GLU A 143 -4.19 31.90 15.33
CA GLU A 143 -4.14 30.52 14.88
C GLU A 143 -2.77 30.15 14.30
N GLU A 144 -2.13 31.07 13.57
CA GLU A 144 -0.78 30.85 13.08
C GLU A 144 0.23 30.68 14.22
N LYS A 145 0.10 31.43 15.32
CA LYS A 145 0.96 31.24 16.50
C LYS A 145 0.79 29.84 17.08
N VAL A 146 -0.45 29.34 17.12
CA VAL A 146 -0.75 27.96 17.57
C VAL A 146 -0.08 26.94 16.65
N VAL A 147 -0.24 27.10 15.34
CA VAL A 147 0.42 26.26 14.32
C VAL A 147 1.94 26.26 14.49
N GLU A 148 2.56 27.42 14.67
CA GLU A 148 4.02 27.53 14.81
C GLU A 148 4.51 26.86 16.10
N ALA A 149 3.77 27.02 17.21
CA ALA A 149 4.09 26.40 18.48
C ALA A 149 4.06 24.87 18.38
N ILE A 150 3.03 24.31 17.74
CA ILE A 150 2.92 22.86 17.54
C ILE A 150 4.02 22.35 16.59
N ALA A 151 4.24 23.02 15.46
CA ALA A 151 5.23 22.64 14.46
C ALA A 151 6.66 22.57 15.02
N ARG A 152 6.99 23.40 16.01
CA ARG A 152 8.33 23.46 16.65
C ARG A 152 8.49 22.55 17.87
N SER A 153 7.40 22.02 18.41
CA SER A 153 7.42 21.23 19.65
C SER A 153 7.60 19.74 19.41
N LYS A 154 8.11 19.02 20.42
CA LYS A 154 8.24 17.56 20.43
C LYS A 154 7.08 16.85 21.14
N SER A 155 6.31 17.58 21.95
CA SER A 155 5.14 17.08 22.64
C SER A 155 4.04 18.14 22.73
N PHE A 156 2.82 17.69 23.06
CA PHE A 156 1.67 18.57 23.29
C PHE A 156 1.92 19.55 24.44
N SER A 157 2.53 19.05 25.52
CA SER A 157 2.94 19.85 26.68
C SER A 157 3.93 20.97 26.31
N GLU A 158 4.92 20.66 25.46
CA GLU A 158 5.88 21.67 24.99
C GLU A 158 5.20 22.75 24.13
N ALA A 159 4.23 22.37 23.29
CA ALA A 159 3.47 23.32 22.49
C ALA A 159 2.65 24.28 23.37
N ALA A 160 1.98 23.75 24.40
CA ALA A 160 1.23 24.56 25.36
C ALA A 160 2.14 25.51 26.15
N ALA A 161 3.29 25.01 26.61
CA ALA A 161 4.29 25.82 27.31
C ALA A 161 4.85 26.96 26.43
N ARG A 162 5.08 26.74 25.13
CA ARG A 162 5.52 27.79 24.20
C ARG A 162 4.50 28.92 24.04
N LEU A 163 3.22 28.59 24.12
CA LEU A 163 2.12 29.55 24.06
C LEU A 163 1.81 30.16 25.43
N SER A 164 2.46 29.67 26.50
CA SER A 164 2.17 30.05 27.89
C SER A 164 0.71 29.82 28.28
N ILE A 165 0.09 28.76 27.75
CA ILE A 165 -1.30 28.37 28.04
C ILE A 165 -1.36 26.95 28.63
N PRO A 166 -2.42 26.61 29.40
CA PRO A 166 -2.66 25.23 29.82
C PRO A 166 -2.94 24.29 28.63
N GLU A 167 -2.59 23.01 28.76
CA GLU A 167 -2.84 21.99 27.73
C GLU A 167 -4.33 21.89 27.34
N ALA A 168 -5.25 22.03 28.30
CA ALA A 168 -6.69 22.01 28.03
C ALA A 168 -7.12 23.17 27.12
N GLU A 169 -6.52 24.34 27.28
CA GLU A 169 -6.84 25.52 26.47
C GLU A 169 -6.27 25.38 25.05
N LEU A 170 -5.05 24.83 24.93
CA LEU A 170 -4.48 24.47 23.62
C LEU A 170 -5.38 23.49 22.87
N GLY A 171 -5.88 22.45 23.56
CA GLY A 171 -6.80 21.47 22.98
C GLY A 171 -8.08 22.13 22.46
N LYS A 172 -8.63 23.08 23.22
CA LYS A 172 -9.82 23.86 22.83
C LYS A 172 -9.55 24.74 21.62
N GLN A 173 -8.41 25.45 21.57
CA GLN A 173 -8.02 26.26 20.42
C GLN A 173 -7.92 25.40 19.15
N ILE A 174 -7.19 24.28 19.22
CA ILE A 174 -7.06 23.34 18.09
C ILE A 174 -8.43 22.83 17.63
N SER A 175 -9.33 22.49 18.56
CA SER A 175 -10.66 21.97 18.22
C SER A 175 -11.52 22.95 17.42
N ASN A 176 -11.28 24.26 17.58
CA ASN A 176 -12.01 25.32 16.90
C ASN A 176 -11.38 25.73 15.55
N MET A 177 -10.19 25.22 15.23
CA MET A 177 -9.48 25.54 14.00
C MET A 177 -9.88 24.59 12.87
N ASP A 178 -10.28 25.13 11.72
CA ASP A 178 -10.69 24.32 10.56
C ASP A 178 -9.52 23.68 9.81
N VAL A 179 -8.29 24.17 10.05
CA VAL A 179 -7.07 23.65 9.42
C VAL A 179 -6.54 22.36 10.05
N PHE A 180 -7.11 21.93 11.17
CA PHE A 180 -6.77 20.67 11.83
C PHE A 180 -7.92 19.67 11.66
N GLU A 181 -7.60 18.47 11.17
CA GLU A 181 -8.60 17.41 11.05
C GLU A 181 -8.96 16.84 12.43
N ARG A 182 -10.26 16.72 12.66
CA ARG A 182 -10.86 16.22 13.91
C ARG A 182 -11.00 14.71 13.86
N GLU A 183 -9.90 13.99 14.11
CA GLU A 183 -9.98 12.55 14.41
C GLU A 183 -9.75 12.28 15.90
N GLU A 184 -10.60 11.43 16.48
CA GLU A 184 -10.76 11.22 17.93
C GLU A 184 -9.51 10.66 18.64
N LYS A 185 -8.45 10.28 17.91
CA LYS A 185 -7.21 9.73 18.48
C LYS A 185 -5.94 10.20 17.77
N ASN A 186 -5.85 11.49 17.48
CA ASN A 186 -4.62 12.06 16.94
C ASN A 186 -3.52 12.13 18.01
N ALA A 187 -2.65 11.13 18.02
CA ALA A 187 -1.37 11.23 18.70
C ALA A 187 -0.61 12.48 18.19
N PHE A 188 0.12 13.17 19.08
CA PHE A 188 0.74 14.49 18.82
C PHE A 188 1.54 14.58 17.50
N HIS A 189 2.11 13.48 17.02
CA HIS A 189 2.83 13.46 15.75
C HIS A 189 1.93 13.78 14.53
N HIS A 190 0.66 13.37 14.53
CA HIS A 190 -0.29 13.73 13.48
C HIS A 190 -0.61 15.22 13.49
N LEU A 191 -0.91 15.76 14.68
CA LEU A 191 -1.13 17.19 14.86
C LEU A 191 0.09 18.01 14.43
N LYS A 192 1.29 17.54 14.77
CA LYS A 192 2.55 18.15 14.34
C LYS A 192 2.72 18.11 12.82
N LEU A 193 2.39 17.00 12.17
CA LEU A 193 2.45 16.90 10.70
C LEU A 193 1.51 17.92 10.05
N GLN A 194 0.25 18.00 10.50
CA GLN A 194 -0.72 18.98 10.00
C GLN A 194 -0.21 20.42 10.22
N ALA A 195 0.32 20.74 11.40
CA ALA A 195 0.88 22.05 11.68
C ALA A 195 2.07 22.39 10.77
N LEU A 196 2.95 21.42 10.47
CA LEU A 196 4.05 21.60 9.52
C LEU A 196 3.53 21.88 8.10
N MET A 197 2.47 21.20 7.67
CA MET A 197 1.85 21.37 6.36
C MET A 197 1.21 22.76 6.23
N VAL A 198 0.40 23.17 7.21
CA VAL A 198 -0.22 24.50 7.27
C VAL A 198 0.84 25.59 7.28
N ARG A 199 1.87 25.46 8.14
CA ARG A 199 3.00 26.40 8.20
C ARG A 199 3.72 26.53 6.86
N SER A 200 3.93 25.41 6.15
CA SER A 200 4.57 25.45 4.82
C SER A 200 3.74 26.28 3.85
N LYS A 201 2.42 26.00 3.76
CA LYS A 201 1.52 26.75 2.88
C LYS A 201 1.45 28.24 3.22
N LEU A 202 1.39 28.60 4.50
CA LEU A 202 1.39 30.00 4.93
C LEU A 202 2.67 30.73 4.51
N ASN A 203 3.82 30.05 4.62
CA ASN A 203 5.10 30.61 4.16
C ASN A 203 5.15 30.77 2.65
N ASP A 204 4.63 29.81 1.89
CA ASP A 204 4.58 29.87 0.43
C ASP A 204 3.66 31.01 -0.04
N LYS A 205 2.47 31.15 0.56
CA LYS A 205 1.56 32.27 0.32
C LYS A 205 2.24 33.62 0.55
N ARG A 206 2.86 33.83 1.72
CA ARG A 206 3.60 35.06 2.02
C ARG A 206 4.72 35.38 1.05
N ARG A 207 5.40 34.36 0.52
CA ARG A 207 6.45 34.54 -0.48
C ARG A 207 5.85 34.99 -1.80
N LEU A 208 4.74 34.38 -2.23
CA LEU A 208 4.00 34.78 -3.43
C LEU A 208 3.46 36.21 -3.30
N ASP A 209 2.81 36.57 -2.19
CA ASP A 209 2.29 37.93 -1.95
C ASP A 209 3.40 39.00 -2.07
N LYS A 210 4.59 38.71 -1.52
CA LYS A 210 5.76 39.60 -1.63
C LYS A 210 6.26 39.73 -3.06
N ILE A 211 6.22 38.65 -3.84
CA ILE A 211 6.62 38.66 -5.26
C ILE A 211 5.60 39.49 -6.05
N GLU A 212 4.30 39.24 -5.88
CA GLU A 212 3.22 39.99 -6.54
C GLU A 212 3.29 41.48 -6.23
N HIS A 213 3.51 41.84 -4.95
CA HIS A 213 3.68 43.23 -4.56
C HIS A 213 4.87 43.89 -5.28
N ARG A 214 6.01 43.21 -5.37
CA ARG A 214 7.19 43.73 -6.07
C ARG A 214 6.97 43.85 -7.58
N ILE A 215 6.27 42.90 -8.20
CA ILE A 215 5.89 42.96 -9.61
C ILE A 215 5.01 44.19 -9.85
N SER A 216 3.98 44.41 -9.03
CA SER A 216 3.10 45.57 -9.14
C SER A 216 3.85 46.92 -9.02
N LEU A 217 4.84 47.01 -8.13
CA LEU A 217 5.67 48.20 -8.01
C LEU A 217 6.55 48.44 -9.25
N LEU A 218 7.09 47.37 -9.85
CA LEU A 218 7.88 47.47 -11.08
C LEU A 218 7.02 47.89 -12.27
N GLU A 219 5.82 47.32 -12.41
CA GLU A 219 4.85 47.70 -13.46
C GLU A 219 4.52 49.20 -13.38
N LYS A 220 4.18 49.70 -12.18
CA LYS A 220 3.92 51.14 -11.96
C LYS A 220 5.11 52.01 -12.35
N LYS A 221 6.33 51.57 -12.04
CA LYS A 221 7.56 52.31 -12.38
C LYS A 221 7.82 52.30 -13.88
N ILE A 222 7.62 51.18 -14.56
CA ILE A 222 7.74 51.08 -16.02
C ILE A 222 6.74 52.02 -16.71
N ASP A 223 5.48 52.04 -16.24
CA ASP A 223 4.45 52.91 -16.81
C ASP A 223 4.74 54.39 -16.58
N SER A 224 5.34 54.77 -15.44
CA SER A 224 5.79 56.14 -15.21
C SER A 224 6.95 56.59 -16.12
N LEU A 225 7.74 55.65 -16.66
CA LEU A 225 8.86 55.95 -17.57
C LEU A 225 8.44 56.01 -19.04
N LYS A 226 7.23 55.53 -19.36
CA LYS A 226 6.64 55.60 -20.72
C LYS A 226 5.85 56.89 -20.97
N LYS A 227 5.62 57.71 -19.94
CA LYS A 227 5.02 59.05 -20.02
C LYS A 227 6.11 60.11 -20.09
#